data_AF-A0A5C3PVR7-F1
#
_entry.id   AF-A0A5C3PVR7-F1
#
_cell.length_a   1.000
_cell.length_b   1.000
_cell.length_c   1.000
_cell.angle_alpha   90.00
_cell.angle_beta   90.00
_cell.angle_gamma   90.00
#
_symmetry.space_group_name_H-M   'P 1'
#
loop_
_entity.id
_entity.type
_entity.pdbx_description
1 polymer ?
#
loop_
_entity_poly.entity_id
_entity_poly.type
_entity_poly.pdbx_seq_one_letter_code
_entity_poly.pdbx_strand_id
1 'polypeptide(L)'
;MTTRHTAAYRAIVREVNRASIYPRATRPNAVSQHIRAIFDQPREDKDRERFYHDMRNVATFMRSQQMHKALLERYNPLLGLSVEDHLKKTANRVGLNMPLTPKDEE
;
A
#
# COMPACT_ATOMS: atom_id res chain seq x y z
N MET A 1 -28.42 2.48 -3.05
CA MET A 1 -27.25 2.71 -3.93
C MET A 1 -27.57 2.27 -5.36
N THR A 2 -27.19 3.04 -6.38
CA THR A 2 -27.31 2.60 -7.80
C THR A 2 -26.20 1.60 -8.16
N THR A 3 -26.37 0.84 -9.24
CA THR A 3 -25.38 -0.16 -9.71
C THR A 3 -23.99 0.43 -9.89
N ARG A 4 -23.88 1.64 -10.45
CA ARG A 4 -22.61 2.38 -10.61
C ARG A 4 -21.94 2.69 -9.28
N HIS A 5 -22.68 3.20 -8.29
CA HIS A 5 -22.13 3.46 -6.95
C HIS A 5 -21.66 2.18 -6.25
N THR A 6 -22.36 1.05 -6.45
CA THR A 6 -21.92 -0.24 -5.88
C THR A 6 -20.61 -0.72 -6.48
N ALA A 7 -20.37 -0.49 -7.78
CA ALA A 7 -19.12 -0.84 -8.45
C ALA A 7 -17.95 0.00 -7.90
N ALA A 8 -18.14 1.32 -7.75
CA ALA A 8 -17.14 2.21 -7.16
C ALA A 8 -16.82 1.84 -5.70
N TYR A 9 -17.85 1.59 -4.88
CA TYR A 9 -17.70 1.11 -3.51
C TYR A 9 -16.86 -0.18 -3.44
N ARG A 10 -17.21 -1.18 -4.26
CA ARG A 10 -16.49 -2.46 -4.30
C ARG A 10 -15.03 -2.27 -4.74
N ALA A 11 -14.76 -1.37 -5.68
CA ALA A 11 -13.40 -1.07 -6.10
C ALA A 11 -12.56 -0.53 -4.94
N ILE A 12 -13.06 0.48 -4.21
CA ILE A 12 -12.35 1.06 -3.06
C ILE A 12 -12.14 0.03 -1.96
N VAL A 13 -13.19 -0.71 -1.57
CA VAL A 13 -13.10 -1.71 -0.51
C VAL A 13 -12.10 -2.81 -0.87
N ARG A 14 -12.00 -3.21 -2.15
CA ARG A 14 -10.99 -4.17 -2.61
C ARG A 14 -9.57 -3.62 -2.48
N GLU A 15 -9.33 -2.36 -2.85
CA GLU A 15 -8.00 -1.75 -2.71
C GLU A 15 -7.58 -1.60 -1.24
N VAL A 16 -8.50 -1.14 -0.38
CA VAL A 16 -8.24 -1.04 1.07
C VAL A 16 -7.95 -2.41 1.67
N ASN A 17 -8.72 -3.42 1.28
CA ASN A 17 -8.51 -4.80 1.70
C ASN A 17 -7.17 -5.37 1.20
N ARG A 18 -6.73 -4.96 0.01
CA ARG A 18 -5.44 -5.37 -0.55
C ARG A 18 -4.27 -4.69 0.17
N ALA A 19 -4.45 -3.45 0.61
CA ALA A 19 -3.44 -2.68 1.34
C ALA A 19 -3.36 -2.98 2.84
N SER A 20 -4.27 -3.81 3.37
CA SER A 20 -4.32 -4.13 4.81
C SER A 20 -3.13 -5.00 5.23
N ILE A 21 -2.49 -4.62 6.33
CA ILE A 21 -1.39 -5.35 6.98
C ILE A 21 -1.92 -6.62 7.67
N TYR A 22 -3.20 -6.62 8.07
CA TYR A 22 -3.80 -7.73 8.79
C TYR A 22 -4.24 -8.87 7.84
N PRO A 23 -4.03 -10.14 8.25
CA PRO A 23 -4.56 -11.30 7.55
C PRO A 23 -6.08 -11.21 7.36
N ARG A 24 -6.58 -11.85 6.29
CA ARG A 24 -8.00 -11.81 5.95
C ARG A 24 -8.92 -12.28 7.10
N ALA A 25 -8.49 -13.25 7.90
CA ALA A 25 -9.26 -13.82 9.00
C ALA A 25 -9.42 -12.87 10.19
N THR A 26 -8.42 -12.03 10.49
CA THR A 26 -8.38 -11.16 11.68
C THR A 26 -8.62 -9.69 11.34
N ARG A 27 -8.97 -9.39 10.09
CA ARG A 27 -9.12 -8.01 9.63
C ARG A 27 -10.32 -7.32 10.30
N PRO A 28 -10.13 -6.14 10.90
CA PRO A 28 -11.25 -5.38 11.45
C PRO A 28 -12.19 -4.89 10.34
N ASN A 29 -13.50 -5.12 10.52
CA ASN A 29 -14.54 -4.66 9.58
C ASN A 29 -14.87 -3.16 9.74
N ALA A 30 -14.28 -2.49 10.74
CA ALA A 30 -14.56 -1.09 11.03
C ALA A 30 -14.35 -0.21 9.78
N VAL A 31 -13.26 -0.39 9.04
CA VAL A 31 -12.95 0.46 7.86
C VAL A 31 -13.99 0.27 6.75
N SER A 32 -14.36 -0.97 6.42
CA SER A 32 -15.38 -1.24 5.40
C SER A 32 -16.77 -0.77 5.82
N GLN A 33 -17.08 -0.79 7.12
CA GLN A 33 -18.31 -0.21 7.67
C GLN A 33 -18.33 1.32 7.53
N HIS A 34 -17.23 2.00 7.84
CA HIS A 34 -17.12 3.46 7.67
C HIS A 34 -17.24 3.86 6.20
N ILE A 35 -16.55 3.15 5.30
CA ILE A 35 -16.68 3.38 3.85
C ILE A 35 -18.14 3.18 3.43
N ARG A 36 -18.80 2.12 3.91
CA ARG A 36 -20.21 1.88 3.60
C ARG A 36 -21.10 3.02 4.10
N ALA A 37 -20.89 3.52 5.32
CA ALA A 37 -21.64 4.65 5.87
C ALA A 37 -21.49 5.92 5.00
N ILE A 38 -20.28 6.20 4.50
CA ILE A 38 -20.04 7.32 3.57
C ILE A 38 -20.89 7.13 2.29
N PHE A 39 -20.94 5.93 1.75
CA PHE A 39 -21.71 5.63 0.53
C PHE A 39 -23.23 5.62 0.75
N ASP A 40 -23.70 5.31 1.96
CA ASP A 40 -25.12 5.29 2.33
C ASP A 40 -25.65 6.69 2.74
N GLN A 41 -24.78 7.68 2.96
CA GLN A 41 -25.21 9.05 3.27
C GLN A 41 -26.12 9.63 2.17
N PRO A 42 -27.29 10.20 2.55
CA PRO A 42 -28.20 10.83 1.60
C PRO A 42 -27.53 12.07 1.00
N ARG A 43 -27.69 12.22 -0.31
CA ARG A 43 -27.14 13.33 -1.11
C ARG A 43 -28.18 13.78 -2.13
N GLU A 44 -28.17 15.07 -2.43
CA GLU A 44 -28.93 15.64 -3.55
C GLU A 44 -28.41 15.09 -4.89
N ASP A 45 -29.25 15.08 -5.93
CA ASP A 45 -28.91 14.43 -7.19
C ASP A 45 -27.70 15.05 -7.91
N LYS A 46 -27.51 16.38 -7.80
CA LYS A 46 -26.32 17.06 -8.33
C LYS A 46 -25.03 16.60 -7.63
N ASP A 47 -25.09 16.40 -6.32
CA ASP A 47 -23.96 15.97 -5.52
C ASP A 47 -23.66 14.47 -5.69
N ARG A 48 -24.65 13.65 -6.08
CA ARG A 48 -24.45 12.22 -6.33
C ARG A 48 -23.50 11.95 -7.49
N GLU A 49 -23.66 12.67 -8.60
CA GLU A 49 -22.79 12.51 -9.77
C GLU A 49 -21.36 12.99 -9.48
N ARG A 50 -21.23 14.13 -8.79
CA ARG A 50 -19.91 14.61 -8.33
C ARG A 50 -19.24 13.61 -7.40
N PHE A 51 -19.99 13.11 -6.41
CA PHE A 51 -19.50 12.09 -5.47
C PHE A 51 -19.07 10.81 -6.20
N TYR A 52 -19.85 10.34 -7.19
CA TYR A 52 -19.46 9.19 -7.99
C TYR A 52 -18.12 9.40 -8.71
N HIS A 53 -17.94 10.59 -9.32
CA HIS A 53 -16.69 10.95 -9.98
C HIS A 53 -15.51 10.96 -9.00
N ASP A 54 -15.69 11.55 -7.82
CA ASP A 54 -14.66 11.60 -6.79
C ASP A 54 -14.28 10.20 -6.28
N MET A 55 -15.27 9.33 -6.06
CA MET A 55 -15.00 7.94 -5.65
C MET A 55 -14.24 7.15 -6.72
N ARG A 56 -14.51 7.42 -8.01
CA ARG A 56 -13.73 6.83 -9.09
C ARG A 56 -12.29 7.33 -9.09
N ASN A 57 -12.08 8.62 -8.85
CA ASN A 57 -10.74 9.20 -8.73
C ASN A 57 -9.96 8.60 -7.56
N VAL A 58 -10.60 8.43 -6.40
CA VAL A 58 -10.01 7.77 -5.23
C VAL A 58 -9.59 6.34 -5.56
N ALA A 59 -10.45 5.57 -6.22
CA ALA A 59 -10.11 4.20 -6.63
C ALA A 59 -8.90 4.15 -7.57
N THR A 60 -8.82 5.07 -8.54
CA THR A 60 -7.68 5.20 -9.45
C THR A 60 -6.40 5.59 -8.70
N PHE A 61 -6.50 6.55 -7.78
CA PHE A 61 -5.38 7.00 -6.96
C PHE A 61 -4.83 5.88 -6.06
N MET A 62 -5.69 5.10 -5.41
CA MET A 62 -5.25 3.97 -4.58
C MET A 62 -4.47 2.94 -5.40
N ARG A 63 -4.92 2.66 -6.64
CA ARG A 63 -4.21 1.75 -7.54
C ARG A 63 -2.87 2.30 -7.98
N SER A 64 -2.81 3.58 -8.35
CA SER A 64 -1.55 4.20 -8.78
C SER A 64 -0.54 4.26 -7.62
N GLN A 65 -0.98 4.48 -6.38
CA GLN A 65 -0.13 4.43 -5.20
C GLN A 65 0.49 3.05 -4.97
N GLN A 66 -0.28 1.97 -5.15
CA GLN A 66 0.27 0.62 -5.05
C GLN A 66 1.31 0.35 -6.14
N MET A 67 1.01 0.74 -7.39
CA MET A 67 1.96 0.58 -8.49
C MET A 67 3.23 1.41 -8.28
N HIS A 68 3.10 2.64 -7.82
CA HIS A 68 4.22 3.51 -7.49
C HIS A 68 5.11 2.89 -6.41
N LYS A 69 4.51 2.38 -5.32
CA LYS A 69 5.25 1.67 -4.28
C LYS A 69 6.02 0.46 -4.84
N ALA A 70 5.36 -0.37 -5.65
CA ALA A 70 5.99 -1.53 -6.26
C ALA A 70 7.16 -1.16 -7.20
N LEU A 71 7.03 -0.05 -7.95
CA LEU A 71 8.10 0.47 -8.80
C LEU A 71 9.27 0.98 -7.96
N LEU A 72 9.00 1.70 -6.87
CA LEU A 72 10.05 2.17 -5.96
C LEU A 72 10.82 1.00 -5.35
N GLU A 73 10.13 -0.02 -4.82
CA GLU A 73 10.79 -1.20 -4.24
C GLU A 73 11.63 -1.96 -5.27
N ARG A 74 11.21 -1.98 -6.54
CA ARG A 74 11.93 -2.68 -7.61
C ARG A 74 13.17 -1.95 -8.10
N TYR A 75 13.09 -0.62 -8.24
CA TYR A 75 14.15 0.16 -8.89
C TYR A 75 15.00 0.98 -7.91
N ASN A 76 14.58 1.13 -6.66
CA ASN A 76 15.34 1.83 -5.62
C ASN A 76 15.78 0.84 -4.51
N PRO A 77 16.94 0.20 -4.64
CA PRO A 77 17.47 -0.74 -3.64
C PRO A 77 17.88 -0.06 -2.32
N LEU A 78 17.94 1.28 -2.30
CA LEU A 78 18.23 2.07 -1.10
C LEU A 78 16.95 2.45 -0.34
N LEU A 79 15.78 2.17 -0.91
CA LEU A 79 14.49 2.49 -0.31
C LEU A 79 14.34 1.73 1.03
N GLY A 80 14.22 2.47 2.12
CA GLY A 80 14.04 1.91 3.47
C GLY A 80 15.32 1.40 4.15
N LEU A 81 16.50 1.63 3.57
CA LEU A 81 17.78 1.29 4.19
C LEU A 81 18.24 2.42 5.13
N SER A 82 18.54 2.09 6.39
CA SER A 82 19.18 3.04 7.29
C SER A 82 20.58 3.41 6.78
N VAL A 83 21.06 4.60 7.14
CA VAL A 83 22.42 5.06 6.80
C VAL A 83 23.47 4.08 7.35
N GLU A 84 23.24 3.53 8.54
CA GLU A 84 24.13 2.55 9.18
C GLU A 84 24.20 1.24 8.38
N ASP A 85 23.05 0.72 7.95
CA ASP A 85 22.97 -0.49 7.14
C ASP A 85 23.61 -0.28 5.76
N HIS A 86 23.44 0.90 5.18
CA HIS A 86 24.09 1.27 3.93
C HIS A 86 25.61 1.32 4.06
N LEU A 87 26.12 1.94 5.12
CA LEU A 87 27.55 1.98 5.41
C LEU A 87 28.12 0.57 5.60
N LYS A 88 27.43 -0.28 6.37
CA LYS A 88 27.82 -1.68 6.60
C LYS A 88 27.85 -2.49 5.30
N LYS A 89 26.81 -2.39 4.46
CA LYS A 89 26.77 -3.06 3.14
C LYS A 89 27.89 -2.57 2.24
N THR A 90 28.19 -1.26 2.26
CA THR A 90 29.28 -0.67 1.49
C THR A 90 30.63 -1.19 1.99
N ALA A 91 30.86 -1.19 3.31
CA ALA A 91 32.08 -1.71 3.95
C ALA A 91 32.32 -3.19 3.59
N ASN A 92 31.26 -4.01 3.60
CA ASN A 92 31.33 -5.40 3.16
C ASN A 92 31.66 -5.51 1.65
N ARG A 93 31.11 -4.63 0.81
CA ARG A 93 31.36 -4.64 -0.65
C ARG A 93 32.78 -4.24 -1.01
N VAL A 94 33.38 -3.30 -0.27
CA VAL A 94 34.75 -2.82 -0.53
C VAL A 94 35.82 -3.61 0.21
N GLY A 95 35.45 -4.66 0.95
CA GLY A 95 36.38 -5.49 1.70
C GLY A 95 36.90 -4.88 3.01
N LEU A 96 36.31 -3.77 3.48
CA LEU A 96 36.66 -3.15 4.76
C LEU A 96 36.15 -3.96 5.97
N ASN A 97 35.08 -4.74 5.78
CA ASN A 97 34.48 -5.59 6.81
C ASN A 97 34.16 -6.99 6.25
N MET A 98 35.19 -7.79 6.06
CA MET A 98 35.08 -9.16 5.55
C MET A 98 34.77 -10.16 6.67
N PRO A 99 33.99 -11.23 6.40
CA PRO A 99 33.81 -12.30 7.37
C PRO A 99 35.16 -12.96 7.69
N LEU A 100 35.39 -13.23 8.97
CA LEU A 100 36.59 -13.93 9.43
C LEU A 100 36.53 -15.38 8.93
N THR A 101 37.55 -15.82 8.21
CA THR A 101 37.73 -17.25 7.89
C THR A 101 38.07 -18.02 9.17
N PRO A 102 37.60 -19.27 9.33
CA PRO A 102 38.05 -20.14 10.41
C PRO A 102 39.57 -20.22 10.40
N LYS A 103 40.22 -20.15 11.56
CA LYS A 103 41.65 -20.44 11.65
C LYS A 103 41.83 -21.91 11.33
N ASP A 104 42.63 -22.22 10.32
CA ASP A 104 43.09 -23.57 10.08
C ASP A 104 43.83 -24.02 11.36
N GLU A 105 43.29 -25.02 12.04
CA GLU A 105 43.93 -25.65 13.20
C GLU A 105 45.09 -26.51 12.67
N GLU A 106 46.32 -26.00 12.80
CA GLU A 106 47.58 -26.75 12.61
C GLU A 106 47.85 -27.70 13.79
#